data_AF-A0A970V2S6-F1
#
_entry.id   AF-A0A970V2S6-F1
#
_cell.length_a   1.000
_cell.length_b   1.000
_cell.length_c   1.000
_cell.angle_alpha   90.00
_cell.angle_beta   90.00
_cell.angle_gamma   90.00
#
_symmetry.space_group_name_H-M   'P 1'
#
loop_
_entity.id
_entity.type
_entity.pdbx_description
1 polymer ?
#
loop_
_entity_poly.entity_id
_entity_poly.type
_entity_poly.pdbx_seq_one_letter_code
_entity_poly.pdbx_strand_id
1 'polypeptide(L)'
;MRVMAAGLLLAALLEPRVMAQSLGSNCGLRSLQSLCELSGKQLDEMQRWGLYDKLQGEECSFLDVVNAGKPLGLDLEGVQATWRELLKVVAPSIIHVSDPDHFLVLARSSADWVQLVDGGQIVVVPRAEVEKRYSGHALVLKQEPRNGGPRLELPEFHFPFGILGVGQEVSHAFTVKNVGDKGLTVSALKKTCCGAPKVEVAKEELAPGESTQVTVSFPISYSGDVFKSAQLLTTDADQPVVFLTVHGYAPPDEKVYPDRFHLAAEKGVELTRTLRLEGPAEMDLVEAKCDGGLCTVKAGEPVVERGVKRWELSLTSGVGNRVGEFKDTLTIRTTHKERPVITVPITLVVRGDLELEPGSAFFGFVKPGAKVEGEIVIRSRSGAEFKVNGAAADNARVRVGWPVAREGSWVVLVSMDTGVAGVVEGNLTVTTDVPGEERLPVPVYAHV
;
A
#
# COMPACT_ATOMS: atom_id res chain seq x y z
N MET A 1 -22.17 -7.50 23.44
CA MET A 1 -20.96 -7.00 24.14
C MET A 1 -19.67 -7.10 23.33
N ARG A 2 -19.43 -8.12 22.49
CA ARG A 2 -18.23 -8.19 21.61
C ARG A 2 -18.24 -7.22 20.41
N VAL A 3 -19.41 -6.79 19.93
CA VAL A 3 -19.54 -5.86 18.79
C VAL A 3 -19.18 -4.41 19.15
N MET A 4 -19.44 -3.99 20.40
CA MET A 4 -19.12 -2.62 20.85
C MET A 4 -17.62 -2.38 21.05
N ALA A 5 -16.85 -3.41 21.44
CA ALA A 5 -15.40 -3.28 21.62
C ALA A 5 -14.65 -3.17 20.28
N ALA A 6 -15.19 -3.77 19.20
CA ALA A 6 -14.66 -3.62 17.85
C ALA A 6 -14.88 -2.22 17.29
N GLY A 7 -16.02 -1.57 17.58
CA GLY A 7 -16.33 -0.21 17.13
C GLY A 7 -15.38 0.86 17.67
N LEU A 8 -14.94 0.75 18.94
CA LEU A 8 -13.98 1.68 19.55
C LEU A 8 -12.55 1.51 19.04
N LEU A 9 -12.11 0.26 18.76
CA LEU A 9 -10.80 0.03 18.13
C LEU A 9 -10.79 0.52 16.67
N LEU A 10 -11.90 0.38 15.95
CA LEU A 10 -12.02 0.81 14.56
C LEU A 10 -12.00 2.33 14.40
N ALA A 11 -12.60 3.08 15.34
CA ALA A 11 -12.54 4.55 15.38
C ALA A 11 -11.10 5.08 15.58
N ALA A 12 -10.19 4.28 16.16
CA ALA A 12 -8.78 4.64 16.33
C ALA A 12 -7.90 4.20 15.13
N LEU A 13 -8.33 3.21 14.35
CA LEU A 13 -7.62 2.70 13.16
C LEU A 13 -7.98 3.49 11.90
N LEU A 14 -9.24 3.89 11.80
CA LEU A 14 -9.75 4.78 10.78
C LEU A 14 -9.48 6.21 11.26
N GLU A 15 -8.27 6.73 11.02
CA GLU A 15 -8.11 8.18 11.12
C GLU A 15 -9.15 8.81 10.19
N PRO A 16 -10.02 9.72 10.68
CA PRO A 16 -10.86 10.49 9.80
C PRO A 16 -9.95 11.26 8.85
N ARG A 17 -9.78 10.78 7.62
CA ARG A 17 -9.30 11.59 6.49
C ARG A 17 -10.41 12.55 6.08
N VAL A 18 -10.79 13.40 7.01
CA VAL A 18 -11.80 14.44 6.85
C VAL A 18 -11.29 15.53 7.78
N MET A 19 -10.71 16.63 7.33
CA MET A 19 -11.39 17.65 6.53
C MET A 19 -10.38 18.50 5.74
N ALA A 20 -9.31 17.89 5.23
CA ALA A 20 -8.19 18.63 4.64
C ALA A 20 -8.24 18.75 3.10
N GLN A 21 -9.11 18.04 2.39
CA GLN A 21 -9.02 17.93 0.93
C GLN A 21 -9.62 19.13 0.17
N SER A 22 -10.36 20.01 0.84
CA SER A 22 -11.04 21.14 0.21
C SER A 22 -10.96 22.44 1.03
N LEU A 23 -9.80 22.76 1.61
CA LEU A 23 -9.47 24.11 2.10
C LEU A 23 -9.30 25.13 0.95
N GLY A 24 -10.09 24.99 -0.12
CA GLY A 24 -10.16 25.96 -1.19
C GLY A 24 -11.07 27.11 -0.78
N SER A 25 -10.72 28.33 -1.17
CA SER A 25 -11.68 29.43 -1.26
C SER A 25 -12.93 28.92 -1.98
N ASN A 26 -14.12 29.09 -1.38
CA ASN A 26 -15.45 28.67 -1.86
C ASN A 26 -16.06 27.34 -1.35
N CYS A 27 -15.68 26.84 -0.16
CA CYS A 27 -16.34 25.67 0.46
C CYS A 27 -17.86 25.84 0.67
N GLY A 28 -18.32 27.06 0.98
CA GLY A 28 -19.76 27.39 1.09
C GLY A 28 -20.54 27.19 -0.22
N LEU A 29 -20.00 27.64 -1.35
CA LEU A 29 -20.62 27.46 -2.66
C LEU A 29 -20.61 25.99 -3.12
N ARG A 30 -19.55 25.24 -2.83
CA ARG A 30 -19.51 23.79 -3.08
C ARG A 30 -20.54 23.04 -2.24
N SER A 31 -20.74 23.47 -1.00
CA SER A 31 -21.80 22.95 -0.13
C SER A 31 -23.18 23.27 -0.69
N LEU A 32 -23.39 24.48 -1.23
CA LEU A 32 -24.63 24.84 -1.91
C LEU A 32 -24.93 23.96 -3.13
N GLN A 33 -23.91 23.71 -3.97
CA GLN A 33 -24.05 22.79 -5.09
C GLN A 33 -24.42 21.37 -4.62
N SER A 34 -23.73 20.87 -3.58
CA SER A 34 -24.01 19.55 -3.00
C SER A 34 -25.42 19.47 -2.40
N LEU A 35 -25.90 20.56 -1.78
CA LEU A 35 -27.25 20.66 -1.26
C LEU A 35 -28.29 20.61 -2.39
N CYS A 36 -28.06 21.28 -3.52
CA CYS A 36 -28.92 21.18 -4.70
C CYS A 36 -29.06 19.74 -5.18
N GLU A 37 -27.93 19.03 -5.31
CA GLU A 37 -27.90 17.65 -5.78
C GLU A 37 -28.65 16.71 -4.81
N LEU A 38 -28.45 16.86 -3.50
CA LEU A 38 -29.19 16.12 -2.48
C LEU A 38 -30.69 16.44 -2.45
N SER A 39 -31.06 17.67 -2.83
CA SER A 39 -32.45 18.12 -2.95
C SER A 39 -33.08 17.75 -4.30
N GLY A 40 -32.40 16.92 -5.12
CA GLY A 40 -32.91 16.47 -6.42
C GLY A 40 -32.87 17.54 -7.52
N LYS A 41 -32.20 18.67 -7.29
CA LYS A 41 -32.01 19.73 -8.29
C LYS A 41 -30.69 19.54 -9.02
N GLN A 42 -30.76 19.19 -10.31
CA GLN A 42 -29.58 19.21 -11.18
C GLN A 42 -29.32 20.62 -11.68
N LEU A 43 -28.13 21.15 -11.41
CA LEU A 43 -27.68 22.43 -11.94
C LEU A 43 -27.11 22.25 -13.35
N ASP A 44 -27.48 23.15 -14.26
CA ASP A 44 -26.85 23.23 -15.58
C ASP A 44 -25.42 23.82 -15.51
N GLU A 45 -24.68 23.76 -16.61
CA GLU A 45 -23.30 24.27 -16.67
C GLU A 45 -23.20 25.78 -16.38
N MET A 46 -24.19 26.56 -16.82
CA MET A 46 -24.21 28.01 -16.64
C MET A 46 -24.50 28.39 -15.18
N GLN A 47 -25.41 27.67 -14.53
CA GLN A 47 -25.71 27.80 -13.10
C GLN A 47 -24.51 27.38 -12.25
N ARG A 48 -23.83 26.27 -12.61
CA ARG A 48 -22.59 25.85 -11.94
C ARG A 48 -21.50 26.89 -12.09
N TRP A 49 -21.26 27.39 -13.30
CA TRP A 49 -20.22 28.41 -13.55
C TRP A 49 -20.53 29.73 -12.83
N GLY A 50 -21.80 30.16 -12.88
CA GLY A 50 -22.26 31.40 -12.25
C GLY A 50 -22.19 31.40 -10.71
N LEU A 51 -22.06 30.23 -10.07
CA LEU A 51 -21.75 30.15 -8.64
C LEU A 51 -20.30 30.57 -8.36
N TYR A 52 -19.35 30.12 -9.16
CA TYR A 52 -17.91 30.34 -8.94
C TYR A 52 -17.44 31.72 -9.40
N ASP A 53 -18.11 32.34 -10.39
CA ASP A 53 -17.74 33.66 -10.92
C ASP A 53 -18.00 34.81 -9.92
N LYS A 54 -18.91 34.60 -8.96
CA LYS A 54 -19.33 35.64 -8.00
C LYS A 54 -18.38 35.85 -6.82
N LEU A 55 -17.46 34.92 -6.56
CA LEU A 55 -16.56 34.94 -5.39
C LEU A 55 -15.14 34.60 -5.85
N GLN A 56 -14.51 35.54 -6.56
CA GLN A 56 -13.11 35.44 -6.97
C GLN A 56 -12.17 35.75 -5.79
N GLY A 57 -12.05 34.82 -4.84
CA GLY A 57 -10.96 34.84 -3.84
C GLY A 57 -11.27 35.42 -2.45
N GLU A 58 -12.53 35.70 -2.12
CA GLU A 58 -12.95 36.12 -0.77
C GLU A 58 -13.51 34.94 0.05
N GLU A 59 -13.39 35.02 1.39
CA GLU A 59 -14.01 34.06 2.31
C GLU A 59 -15.55 34.11 2.18
N CYS A 60 -16.19 32.96 1.98
CA CYS A 60 -17.62 32.88 1.71
C CYS A 60 -18.41 32.92 3.02
N SER A 61 -19.22 33.95 3.25
CA SER A 61 -20.08 34.04 4.44
C SER A 61 -21.39 33.25 4.27
N PHE A 62 -22.08 32.97 5.37
CA PHE A 62 -23.43 32.40 5.35
C PHE A 62 -24.40 33.24 4.48
N LEU A 63 -24.27 34.57 4.51
CA LEU A 63 -25.13 35.46 3.73
C LEU A 63 -24.87 35.30 2.22
N ASP A 64 -23.62 35.08 1.83
CA ASP A 64 -23.25 34.84 0.43
C ASP A 64 -23.84 33.53 -0.07
N VAL A 65 -23.78 32.47 0.75
CA VAL A 65 -24.39 31.17 0.43
C VAL A 65 -25.91 31.30 0.28
N VAL A 66 -26.59 32.01 1.18
CA VAL A 66 -28.04 32.28 1.09
C VAL A 66 -28.37 33.06 -0.20
N ASN A 67 -27.62 34.11 -0.49
CA ASN A 67 -27.85 34.94 -1.68
C ASN A 67 -27.56 34.17 -2.99
N ALA A 68 -26.58 33.27 -2.99
CA ALA A 68 -26.29 32.38 -4.10
C ALA A 68 -27.37 31.30 -4.29
N GLY A 69 -28.04 30.86 -3.21
CA GLY A 69 -29.14 29.88 -3.25
C GLY A 69 -30.44 30.40 -3.86
N LYS A 70 -30.76 31.69 -3.67
CA LYS A 70 -31.98 32.33 -4.20
C LYS A 70 -32.21 32.11 -5.70
N PRO A 71 -31.27 32.41 -6.63
CA PRO A 71 -31.46 32.16 -8.05
C PRO A 71 -31.58 30.67 -8.42
N LEU A 72 -31.15 29.76 -7.53
CA LEU A 72 -31.34 28.31 -7.68
C LEU A 72 -32.70 27.83 -7.12
N GLY A 73 -33.52 28.77 -6.65
CA GLY A 73 -34.80 28.51 -6.01
C GLY A 73 -34.67 27.77 -4.67
N LEU A 74 -33.54 27.90 -3.98
CA LEU A 74 -33.37 27.41 -2.61
C LEU A 74 -33.71 28.53 -1.65
N ASP A 75 -34.74 28.33 -0.83
CA ASP A 75 -35.07 29.22 0.28
C ASP A 75 -34.31 28.76 1.52
N LEU A 76 -33.15 29.38 1.77
CA LEU A 76 -32.24 29.04 2.85
C LEU A 76 -32.39 30.01 4.02
N GLU A 77 -32.51 29.48 5.22
CA GLU A 77 -32.55 30.24 6.46
C GLU A 77 -31.34 29.94 7.34
N GLY A 78 -30.67 31.00 7.76
CA GLY A 78 -29.66 30.91 8.81
C GLY A 78 -30.30 30.67 10.16
N VAL A 79 -29.91 29.59 10.82
CA VAL A 79 -30.35 29.23 12.17
C VAL A 79 -29.16 29.12 13.10
N GLN A 80 -29.33 29.65 14.31
CA GLN A 80 -28.44 29.39 15.44
C GLN A 80 -29.09 28.30 16.29
N ALA A 81 -28.53 27.09 16.27
CA ALA A 81 -29.12 25.92 16.88
C ALA A 81 -28.05 25.05 17.52
N THR A 82 -28.38 24.38 18.61
CA THR A 82 -27.55 23.29 19.13
C THR A 82 -27.61 22.08 18.19
N TRP A 83 -26.63 21.17 18.26
CA TRP A 83 -26.65 19.94 17.47
C TRP A 83 -27.97 19.15 17.66
N ARG A 84 -28.45 19.05 18.91
CA ARG A 84 -29.72 18.38 19.23
C ARG A 84 -30.94 19.05 18.60
N GLU A 85 -30.94 20.37 18.45
CA GLU A 85 -32.00 21.11 17.78
C GLU A 85 -31.90 20.96 16.26
N LEU A 86 -30.69 21.00 15.71
CA LEU A 86 -30.45 20.79 14.28
C LEU A 86 -30.94 19.41 13.81
N LEU A 87 -30.75 18.36 14.61
CA LEU A 87 -31.24 17.00 14.30
C LEU A 87 -32.77 16.88 14.23
N LYS A 88 -33.52 17.86 14.76
CA LYS A 88 -34.97 17.92 14.61
C LYS A 88 -35.39 18.55 13.28
N VAL A 89 -34.50 19.30 12.66
CA VAL A 89 -34.70 19.86 11.32
C VAL A 89 -34.42 18.76 10.30
N VAL A 90 -35.27 18.66 9.28
CA VAL A 90 -35.13 17.64 8.24
C VAL A 90 -33.86 17.93 7.43
N ALA A 91 -32.93 16.98 7.41
CA ALA A 91 -31.75 17.04 6.55
C ALA A 91 -32.17 16.89 5.07
N PRO A 92 -31.43 17.46 4.10
CA PRO A 92 -30.07 18.01 4.23
C PRO A 92 -30.01 19.49 4.67
N SER A 93 -28.93 19.85 5.36
CA SER A 93 -28.64 21.24 5.78
C SER A 93 -27.15 21.58 5.61
N ILE A 94 -26.80 22.85 5.45
CA ILE A 94 -25.40 23.29 5.43
C ILE A 94 -25.00 23.66 6.86
N ILE A 95 -23.97 23.04 7.39
CA ILE A 95 -23.43 23.32 8.72
C ILE A 95 -22.09 24.03 8.60
N HIS A 96 -21.78 24.85 9.58
CA HIS A 96 -20.46 25.44 9.74
C HIS A 96 -19.72 24.78 10.90
N VAL A 97 -18.49 24.32 10.64
CA VAL A 97 -17.59 23.75 11.65
C VAL A 97 -16.37 24.65 11.83
N SER A 98 -15.88 24.71 13.06
CA SER A 98 -14.67 25.44 13.44
C SER A 98 -13.45 24.50 13.48
N ASP A 99 -12.27 25.09 13.34
CA ASP A 99 -10.96 24.44 13.48
C ASP A 99 -10.70 23.21 12.57
N PRO A 100 -10.43 23.40 11.26
CA PRO A 100 -10.50 24.67 10.52
C PRO A 100 -11.95 25.11 10.25
N ASP A 101 -12.10 26.40 9.98
CA ASP A 101 -13.32 27.03 9.48
C ASP A 101 -13.72 26.39 8.14
N HIS A 102 -14.92 25.79 8.08
CA HIS A 102 -15.36 25.07 6.89
C HIS A 102 -16.88 24.90 6.84
N PHE A 103 -17.45 24.98 5.64
CA PHE A 103 -18.86 24.67 5.36
C PHE A 103 -19.00 23.27 4.78
N LEU A 104 -19.99 22.53 5.27
CA LEU A 104 -20.26 21.15 4.90
C LEU A 104 -21.76 20.93 4.79
N VAL A 105 -22.19 19.96 3.97
CA VAL A 105 -23.59 19.54 3.98
C VAL A 105 -23.78 18.37 4.94
N LEU A 106 -24.59 18.55 5.97
CA LEU A 106 -25.13 17.48 6.79
C LEU A 106 -26.22 16.75 6.00
N ALA A 107 -25.90 15.57 5.48
CA ALA A 107 -26.85 14.76 4.72
C ALA A 107 -27.72 13.91 5.65
N ARG A 108 -27.12 13.23 6.64
CA ARG A 108 -27.82 12.39 7.62
C ARG A 108 -27.03 12.26 8.91
N SER A 109 -27.70 11.88 9.99
CA SER A 109 -27.07 11.55 11.27
C SER A 109 -27.80 10.38 11.94
N SER A 110 -27.03 9.56 12.65
CA SER A 110 -27.50 8.50 13.54
C SER A 110 -26.96 8.76 14.96
N ALA A 111 -27.14 7.79 15.86
CA ALA A 111 -26.57 7.86 17.21
C ALA A 111 -25.03 7.96 17.18
N ASP A 112 -24.38 7.19 16.30
CA ASP A 112 -22.92 7.01 16.30
C ASP A 112 -22.22 7.73 15.13
N TRP A 113 -22.91 7.91 14.00
CA TRP A 113 -22.31 8.38 12.75
C TRP A 113 -23.03 9.59 12.16
N VAL A 114 -22.27 10.40 11.43
CA VAL A 114 -22.77 11.53 10.64
C VAL A 114 -22.30 11.36 9.20
N GLN A 115 -23.24 11.42 8.26
CA GLN A 115 -22.95 11.46 6.83
C GLN A 115 -22.95 12.90 6.36
N LEU A 116 -21.79 13.32 5.84
CA LEU A 116 -21.51 14.65 5.35
C LEU A 116 -21.27 14.60 3.83
N VAL A 117 -21.46 15.74 3.16
CA VAL A 117 -20.91 15.97 1.83
C VAL A 117 -19.94 17.15 1.90
N ASP A 118 -18.69 16.89 1.52
CA ASP A 118 -17.60 17.84 1.50
C ASP A 118 -17.02 17.91 0.09
N GLY A 119 -17.10 19.08 -0.55
CA GLY A 119 -16.59 19.26 -1.92
C GLY A 119 -17.19 18.28 -2.95
N GLY A 120 -18.44 17.84 -2.76
CA GLY A 120 -19.12 16.85 -3.61
C GLY A 120 -18.76 15.39 -3.30
N GLN A 121 -17.88 15.13 -2.33
CA GLN A 121 -17.57 13.77 -1.86
C GLN A 121 -18.39 13.45 -0.62
N ILE A 122 -18.95 12.24 -0.56
CA ILE A 122 -19.65 11.75 0.63
C ILE A 122 -18.61 11.28 1.62
N VAL A 123 -18.80 11.69 2.86
CA VAL A 123 -17.93 11.31 3.96
C VAL A 123 -18.76 10.87 5.15
N VAL A 124 -18.28 9.90 5.91
CA VAL A 124 -18.92 9.47 7.15
C VAL A 124 -17.91 9.52 8.28
N VAL A 125 -18.32 10.13 9.38
CA VAL A 125 -17.47 10.41 10.54
C VAL A 125 -18.23 10.12 11.84
N PRO A 126 -17.52 9.79 12.94
CA PRO A 126 -18.14 9.65 14.24
C PRO A 126 -18.85 10.94 14.64
N ARG A 127 -20.08 10.82 15.16
CA ARG A 127 -20.91 11.98 15.51
C ARG A 127 -20.23 12.92 16.50
N ALA A 128 -19.54 12.36 17.50
CA ALA A 128 -18.87 13.11 18.54
C ALA A 128 -17.80 14.08 17.99
N GLU A 129 -17.13 13.73 16.88
CA GLU A 129 -16.09 14.57 16.28
C GLU A 129 -16.68 15.81 15.61
N VAL A 130 -17.77 15.65 14.87
CA VAL A 130 -18.47 16.76 14.21
C VAL A 130 -19.17 17.63 15.22
N GLU A 131 -19.84 17.02 16.20
CA GLU A 131 -20.56 17.74 17.25
C GLU A 131 -19.63 18.65 18.06
N LYS A 132 -18.38 18.22 18.31
CA LYS A 132 -17.36 19.03 18.99
C LYS A 132 -16.92 20.25 18.18
N ARG A 133 -16.89 20.13 16.85
CA ARG A 133 -16.43 21.19 15.93
C ARG A 133 -17.57 22.07 15.42
N TYR A 134 -18.82 21.64 15.57
CA TYR A 134 -19.97 22.40 15.11
C TYR A 134 -20.05 23.77 15.78
N SER A 135 -20.11 24.83 14.98
CA SER A 135 -20.08 26.22 15.44
C SER A 135 -21.41 26.73 16.03
N GLY A 136 -22.47 25.91 16.00
CA GLY A 136 -23.82 26.32 16.40
C GLY A 136 -24.62 27.04 15.29
N HIS A 137 -24.06 27.17 14.08
CA HIS A 137 -24.69 27.86 12.96
C HIS A 137 -24.92 26.90 11.78
N ALA A 138 -26.11 26.98 11.16
CA ALA A 138 -26.45 26.20 9.98
C ALA A 138 -27.35 27.00 9.02
N LEU A 139 -27.37 26.61 7.74
CA LEU A 139 -28.43 26.96 6.81
C LEU A 139 -29.35 25.77 6.62
N VAL A 140 -30.64 25.99 6.82
CA VAL A 140 -31.68 24.99 6.63
C VAL A 140 -32.59 25.40 5.48
N LEU A 141 -33.14 24.41 4.78
CA LEU A 141 -34.14 24.67 3.75
C LEU A 141 -35.46 25.02 4.44
N LYS A 142 -36.03 26.19 4.12
CA LYS A 142 -37.41 26.52 4.46
C LYS A 142 -38.33 25.64 3.64
N GLN A 143 -38.78 24.55 4.24
CA GLN A 143 -39.81 23.70 3.68
C GLN A 143 -41.11 23.97 4.44
N GLU A 144 -42.19 24.26 3.72
CA GLU A 144 -43.51 24.26 4.34
C GLU A 144 -43.84 22.85 4.86
N PRO A 145 -44.44 22.72 6.05
CA PRO A 145 -44.83 21.42 6.56
C PRO A 145 -45.78 20.74 5.57
N ARG A 146 -45.31 19.64 4.98
CA ARG A 146 -46.09 18.88 4.01
C ARG A 146 -47.12 18.00 4.71
N ASN A 147 -48.38 18.15 4.32
CA ASN A 147 -49.45 17.26 4.74
C ASN A 147 -49.51 16.04 3.80
N GLY A 148 -48.84 14.96 4.20
CA GLY A 148 -48.83 13.69 3.47
C GLY A 148 -47.80 13.61 2.34
N GLY A 149 -47.76 12.46 1.67
CA GLY A 149 -46.77 12.07 0.68
C GLY A 149 -45.98 10.80 1.08
N PRO A 150 -45.18 10.26 0.14
CA PRO A 150 -44.20 9.22 0.48
C PRO A 150 -43.15 9.79 1.44
N ARG A 151 -42.76 9.01 2.45
CA ARG A 151 -41.74 9.41 3.42
C ARG A 151 -40.78 8.26 3.68
N LEU A 152 -39.50 8.50 3.40
CA LEU A 152 -38.42 7.55 3.59
C LEU A 152 -37.94 7.57 5.05
N GLU A 153 -37.96 6.40 5.67
CA GLU A 153 -37.24 6.10 6.89
C GLU A 153 -36.08 5.16 6.56
N LEU A 154 -34.87 5.57 6.96
CA LEU A 154 -33.64 4.81 6.74
C LEU A 154 -32.97 4.60 8.11
N PRO A 155 -33.27 3.50 8.83
CA PRO A 155 -32.77 3.25 10.18
C PRO A 155 -31.23 3.15 10.24
N GLU A 156 -30.61 2.67 9.16
CA GLU A 156 -29.17 2.53 9.01
C GLU A 156 -28.77 3.04 7.62
N PHE A 157 -27.75 3.91 7.57
CA PHE A 157 -27.19 4.44 6.31
C PHE A 157 -25.69 4.19 6.18
N HIS A 158 -25.04 3.67 7.22
CA HIS A 158 -23.61 3.42 7.28
C HIS A 158 -23.32 2.08 7.91
N PHE A 159 -22.54 1.26 7.22
CA PHE A 159 -22.09 -0.04 7.71
C PHE A 159 -20.55 -0.09 7.81
N PRO A 160 -19.99 -0.13 9.02
CA PRO A 160 -18.57 -0.39 9.24
C PRO A 160 -18.31 -1.91 9.19
N PHE A 161 -17.75 -2.43 8.09
CA PHE A 161 -17.50 -3.87 7.95
C PHE A 161 -16.30 -4.38 8.75
N GLY A 162 -15.49 -3.47 9.32
CA GLY A 162 -14.33 -3.82 10.13
C GLY A 162 -13.08 -4.06 9.27
N ILE A 163 -12.40 -5.17 9.51
CA ILE A 163 -11.14 -5.55 8.85
C ILE A 163 -11.41 -6.78 7.97
N LEU A 164 -11.12 -6.66 6.68
CA LEU A 164 -11.25 -7.75 5.71
C LEU A 164 -10.09 -7.70 4.70
N GLY A 165 -9.54 -8.85 4.35
CA GLY A 165 -8.41 -8.99 3.43
C GLY A 165 -8.76 -8.74 1.97
N VAL A 166 -7.74 -8.47 1.15
CA VAL A 166 -7.87 -8.39 -0.31
C VAL A 166 -8.40 -9.72 -0.85
N GLY A 167 -9.35 -9.66 -1.78
CA GLY A 167 -10.04 -10.83 -2.34
C GLY A 167 -11.31 -11.24 -1.60
N GLN A 168 -11.52 -10.78 -0.36
CA GLN A 168 -12.78 -11.04 0.36
C GLN A 168 -13.93 -10.17 -0.17
N GLU A 169 -15.15 -10.66 -0.03
CA GLU A 169 -16.37 -9.95 -0.44
C GLU A 169 -17.04 -9.27 0.75
N VAL A 170 -17.39 -8.00 0.59
CA VAL A 170 -18.25 -7.26 1.50
C VAL A 170 -19.68 -7.34 0.95
N SER A 171 -20.65 -7.68 1.79
CA SER A 171 -22.08 -7.66 1.45
C SER A 171 -22.90 -7.26 2.67
N HIS A 172 -23.69 -6.20 2.55
CA HIS A 172 -24.57 -5.72 3.63
C HIS A 172 -25.93 -5.29 3.09
N ALA A 173 -26.99 -5.60 3.82
CA ALA A 173 -28.37 -5.30 3.47
C ALA A 173 -28.93 -4.19 4.37
N PHE A 174 -29.17 -3.02 3.79
CA PHE A 174 -29.78 -1.88 4.46
C PHE A 174 -31.30 -1.97 4.40
N THR A 175 -31.98 -1.68 5.52
CA THR A 175 -33.44 -1.64 5.57
C THR A 175 -33.95 -0.27 5.15
N VAL A 176 -34.88 -0.22 4.20
CA VAL A 176 -35.55 0.98 3.75
C VAL A 176 -37.05 0.85 4.02
N LYS A 177 -37.66 1.85 4.64
CA LYS A 177 -39.08 1.81 5.03
C LYS A 177 -39.84 3.05 4.56
N ASN A 178 -41.08 2.84 4.13
CA ASN A 178 -42.01 3.92 3.83
C ASN A 178 -42.85 4.22 5.08
N VAL A 179 -42.64 5.37 5.71
CA VAL A 179 -43.42 5.87 6.85
C VAL A 179 -44.43 6.94 6.45
N GLY A 180 -44.57 7.20 5.15
CA GLY A 180 -45.55 8.13 4.60
C GLY A 180 -46.92 7.51 4.44
N ASP A 181 -47.84 8.26 3.83
CA ASP A 181 -49.21 7.84 3.55
C ASP A 181 -49.46 7.52 2.06
N LYS A 182 -48.45 7.69 1.20
CA LYS A 182 -48.46 7.32 -0.22
C LYS A 182 -47.31 6.38 -0.56
N GLY A 183 -47.41 5.70 -1.71
CA GLY A 183 -46.37 4.79 -2.20
C GLY A 183 -45.03 5.49 -2.45
N LEU A 184 -43.95 4.90 -1.96
CA LEU A 184 -42.58 5.37 -2.11
C LEU A 184 -41.85 4.51 -3.14
N THR A 185 -41.23 5.13 -4.14
CA THR A 185 -40.38 4.44 -5.10
C THR A 185 -38.93 4.70 -4.75
N VAL A 186 -38.11 3.64 -4.73
CA VAL A 186 -36.67 3.67 -4.44
C VAL A 186 -35.94 2.95 -5.56
N SER A 187 -35.00 3.63 -6.21
CA SER A 187 -34.19 3.06 -7.29
C SER A 187 -32.71 3.32 -7.02
N ALA A 188 -31.85 2.35 -7.32
CA ALA A 188 -30.41 2.50 -7.18
C ALA A 188 -29.80 3.04 -8.48
N LEU A 189 -28.95 4.06 -8.38
CA LEU A 189 -28.21 4.55 -9.53
C LEU A 189 -27.11 3.54 -9.88
N LYS A 190 -27.25 2.88 -11.03
CA LYS A 190 -26.26 1.93 -11.55
C LYS A 190 -25.03 2.69 -12.05
N LYS A 191 -23.99 2.77 -11.22
CA LYS A 191 -22.68 3.27 -11.65
C LYS A 191 -21.94 2.17 -12.41
N THR A 192 -21.49 2.46 -13.62
CA THR A 192 -20.75 1.52 -14.49
C THR A 192 -19.23 1.67 -14.39
N CYS A 193 -18.73 2.47 -13.43
CA CYS A 193 -17.29 2.64 -13.25
C CYS A 193 -16.63 1.42 -12.60
N CYS A 194 -15.35 1.19 -12.94
CA CYS A 194 -14.55 0.12 -12.36
C CYS A 194 -14.50 0.25 -10.83
N GLY A 195 -14.90 -0.81 -10.11
CA GLY A 195 -14.90 -0.85 -8.65
C GLY A 195 -16.09 -0.15 -7.97
N ALA A 196 -17.17 0.18 -8.69
CA ALA A 196 -18.44 0.55 -8.09
C ALA A 196 -19.05 -0.65 -7.34
N PRO A 197 -19.72 -0.43 -6.19
CA PRO A 197 -20.42 -1.51 -5.53
C PRO A 197 -21.62 -1.97 -6.36
N LYS A 198 -21.88 -3.28 -6.32
CA LYS A 198 -23.12 -3.86 -6.81
C LYS A 198 -24.25 -3.48 -5.84
N VAL A 199 -25.36 -2.99 -6.36
CA VAL A 199 -26.52 -2.57 -5.56
C VAL A 199 -27.76 -3.30 -6.07
N GLU A 200 -28.42 -4.02 -5.17
CA GLU A 200 -29.65 -4.76 -5.45
C GLU A 200 -30.77 -4.24 -4.55
N VAL A 201 -31.86 -3.76 -5.15
CA VAL A 201 -33.07 -3.32 -4.44
C VAL A 201 -34.08 -4.46 -4.54
N ALA A 202 -34.45 -5.08 -3.42
CA ALA A 202 -35.35 -6.24 -3.43
C ALA A 202 -36.76 -5.91 -3.93
N LYS A 203 -37.21 -4.68 -3.66
CA LYS A 203 -38.51 -4.13 -4.09
C LYS A 203 -38.38 -2.62 -4.24
N GLU A 204 -38.67 -2.10 -5.44
CA GLU A 204 -38.52 -0.68 -5.74
C GLU A 204 -39.75 0.14 -5.33
N GLU A 205 -40.96 -0.44 -5.31
CA GLU A 205 -42.19 0.24 -4.91
C GLU A 205 -42.68 -0.24 -3.54
N LEU A 206 -42.79 0.69 -2.59
CA LEU A 206 -43.19 0.43 -1.21
C LEU A 206 -44.54 1.06 -0.90
N ALA A 207 -45.51 0.23 -0.49
CA ALA A 207 -46.75 0.73 0.09
C ALA A 207 -46.49 1.45 1.43
N PRO A 208 -47.41 2.30 1.92
CA PRO A 208 -47.35 2.87 3.27
C PRO A 208 -47.10 1.79 4.34
N GLY A 209 -46.10 1.99 5.19
CA GLY A 209 -45.69 1.05 6.25
C GLY A 209 -44.80 -0.11 5.77
N GLU A 210 -44.62 -0.29 4.46
CA GLU A 210 -43.82 -1.40 3.91
C GLU A 210 -42.32 -1.12 4.01
N SER A 211 -41.52 -2.19 4.09
CA SER A 211 -40.05 -2.14 4.10
C SER A 211 -39.46 -3.04 3.03
N THR A 212 -38.31 -2.66 2.50
CA THR A 212 -37.49 -3.46 1.57
C THR A 212 -36.03 -3.49 2.04
N GLN A 213 -35.26 -4.40 1.46
CA GLN A 213 -33.82 -4.46 1.65
C GLN A 213 -33.09 -3.95 0.40
N VAL A 214 -32.06 -3.13 0.64
CA VAL A 214 -31.11 -2.68 -0.37
C VAL A 214 -29.75 -3.28 -0.04
N THR A 215 -29.31 -4.24 -0.84
CA THR A 215 -28.03 -4.93 -0.63
C THR A 215 -26.93 -4.24 -1.40
N VAL A 216 -25.85 -3.89 -0.71
CA VAL A 216 -24.63 -3.31 -1.28
C VAL A 216 -23.51 -4.33 -1.13
N SER A 217 -22.93 -4.78 -2.25
CA SER A 217 -21.82 -5.75 -2.23
C SER A 217 -20.67 -5.40 -3.18
N PHE A 218 -19.45 -5.78 -2.82
CA PHE A 218 -18.25 -5.61 -3.64
C PHE A 218 -17.07 -6.45 -3.13
N PRO A 219 -16.16 -6.89 -4.01
CA PRO A 219 -14.89 -7.48 -3.61
C PRO A 219 -13.88 -6.40 -3.17
N ILE A 220 -13.06 -6.72 -2.19
CA ILE A 220 -11.92 -5.88 -1.78
C ILE A 220 -10.77 -6.13 -2.75
N SER A 221 -10.42 -5.12 -3.55
CA SER A 221 -9.40 -5.25 -4.60
C SER A 221 -8.05 -4.61 -4.26
N TYR A 222 -7.93 -3.94 -3.11
CA TYR A 222 -6.70 -3.26 -2.68
C TYR A 222 -6.65 -3.17 -1.14
N SER A 223 -5.43 -3.04 -0.61
CA SER A 223 -5.19 -2.79 0.81
C SER A 223 -5.25 -1.30 1.16
N GLY A 224 -5.69 -0.97 2.37
CA GLY A 224 -5.84 0.38 2.92
C GLY A 224 -7.28 0.65 3.34
N ASP A 225 -7.63 1.92 3.50
CA ASP A 225 -9.01 2.34 3.77
C ASP A 225 -9.90 2.08 2.55
N VAL A 226 -11.01 1.38 2.79
CA VAL A 226 -11.98 1.02 1.76
C VAL A 226 -13.30 1.69 2.09
N PHE A 227 -13.65 2.70 1.30
CA PHE A 227 -14.92 3.43 1.40
C PHE A 227 -15.69 3.32 0.09
N LYS A 228 -16.94 2.86 0.16
CA LYS A 228 -17.85 2.77 -0.97
C LYS A 228 -19.19 3.40 -0.63
N SER A 229 -19.78 4.09 -1.61
CA SER A 229 -21.10 4.68 -1.49
C SER A 229 -22.01 4.24 -2.64
N ALA A 230 -23.25 3.91 -2.29
CA ALA A 230 -24.34 3.60 -3.21
C ALA A 230 -25.35 4.74 -3.15
N GLN A 231 -25.72 5.28 -4.32
CA GLN A 231 -26.70 6.35 -4.44
C GLN A 231 -28.08 5.78 -4.75
N LEU A 232 -29.08 6.17 -3.98
CA LEU A 232 -30.47 5.84 -4.23
C LEU A 232 -31.24 7.12 -4.58
N LEU A 233 -32.13 7.00 -5.56
CA LEU A 233 -33.11 8.01 -5.95
C LEU A 233 -34.46 7.61 -5.41
N THR A 234 -35.17 8.55 -4.78
CA THR A 234 -36.47 8.28 -4.17
C THR A 234 -37.53 9.29 -4.59
N THR A 235 -38.79 8.90 -4.47
CA THR A 235 -39.93 9.82 -4.66
C THR A 235 -40.30 10.58 -3.39
N ASP A 236 -39.57 10.40 -2.29
CA ASP A 236 -39.67 11.28 -1.12
C ASP A 236 -39.11 12.66 -1.50
N ALA A 237 -39.99 13.65 -1.54
CA ALA A 237 -39.62 14.99 -1.95
C ALA A 237 -38.80 15.77 -0.89
N ASP A 238 -38.67 15.25 0.34
CA ASP A 238 -37.76 15.77 1.36
C ASP A 238 -36.38 15.10 1.22
N GLN A 239 -36.33 13.86 0.71
CA GLN A 239 -35.12 13.02 0.60
C GLN A 239 -34.98 12.36 -0.78
N PRO A 240 -34.95 13.14 -1.89
CA PRO A 240 -34.98 12.59 -3.24
C PRO A 240 -33.69 11.86 -3.63
N VAL A 241 -32.57 12.20 -2.99
CA VAL A 241 -31.27 11.54 -3.19
C VAL A 241 -30.68 11.16 -1.84
N VAL A 242 -30.33 9.89 -1.69
CA VAL A 242 -29.81 9.35 -0.43
C VAL A 242 -28.63 8.41 -0.69
N PHE A 243 -27.71 8.31 0.27
CA PHE A 243 -26.52 7.50 0.11
C PHE A 243 -26.41 6.44 1.20
N LEU A 244 -26.17 5.20 0.77
CA LEU A 244 -25.76 4.09 1.63
C LEU A 244 -24.24 3.99 1.57
N THR A 245 -23.60 3.87 2.72
CA THR A 245 -22.14 3.89 2.81
C THR A 245 -21.62 2.65 3.51
N VAL A 246 -20.55 2.09 2.97
CA VAL A 246 -19.88 0.90 3.49
C VAL A 246 -18.41 1.24 3.64
N HIS A 247 -17.87 1.07 4.85
CA HIS A 247 -16.52 1.50 5.21
C HIS A 247 -15.80 0.47 6.05
N GLY A 248 -14.49 0.35 5.86
CA GLY A 248 -13.63 -0.50 6.67
C GLY A 248 -12.20 -0.46 6.17
N TYR A 249 -11.37 -1.35 6.69
CA TYR A 249 -9.94 -1.36 6.44
C TYR A 249 -9.52 -2.72 5.86
N ALA A 250 -8.72 -2.69 4.80
CA ALA A 250 -8.07 -3.87 4.26
C ALA A 250 -6.59 -3.86 4.65
N PRO A 251 -6.11 -4.79 5.48
CA PRO A 251 -4.71 -4.79 5.88
C PRO A 251 -3.82 -4.99 4.64
N PRO A 252 -2.62 -4.39 4.62
CA PRO A 252 -1.64 -4.66 3.59
C PRO A 252 -1.35 -6.15 3.53
N ASP A 253 -1.24 -6.67 2.31
CA ASP A 253 -0.71 -8.01 2.06
C ASP A 253 0.63 -8.18 2.78
N GLU A 254 0.94 -9.43 3.11
CA GLU A 254 2.24 -9.82 3.63
C GLU A 254 3.36 -9.32 2.71
N LYS A 255 4.28 -8.53 3.27
CA LYS A 255 5.37 -7.88 2.54
C LYS A 255 6.69 -8.12 3.24
N VAL A 256 7.71 -8.37 2.42
CA VAL A 256 9.08 -8.49 2.86
C VAL A 256 9.94 -7.49 2.12
N TYR A 257 10.77 -6.75 2.86
CA TYR A 257 11.69 -5.77 2.30
C TYR A 257 13.06 -5.80 3.01
N PRO A 258 14.17 -5.90 2.27
CA PRO A 258 14.25 -6.10 0.82
C PRO A 258 13.77 -7.51 0.41
N ASP A 259 13.35 -7.66 -0.84
CA ASP A 259 12.87 -8.94 -1.40
C ASP A 259 14.01 -9.86 -1.89
N ARG A 260 15.26 -9.37 -1.86
CA ARG A 260 16.49 -10.08 -2.17
C ARG A 260 17.68 -9.43 -1.49
N PHE A 261 18.76 -10.19 -1.29
CA PHE A 261 20.03 -9.67 -0.82
C PHE A 261 21.16 -9.95 -1.81
N HIS A 262 21.91 -8.90 -2.13
CA HIS A 262 23.23 -8.98 -2.77
C HIS A 262 24.26 -8.35 -1.84
N LEU A 263 25.10 -9.19 -1.27
CA LEU A 263 26.01 -8.83 -0.20
C LEU A 263 27.45 -9.00 -0.69
N ALA A 264 28.31 -8.07 -0.30
CA ALA A 264 29.75 -8.18 -0.48
C ALA A 264 30.40 -8.03 0.90
N ALA A 265 31.32 -8.94 1.21
CA ALA A 265 32.08 -8.93 2.45
C ALA A 265 33.56 -9.20 2.15
N GLU A 266 34.42 -8.73 3.03
CA GLU A 266 35.81 -9.19 3.07
C GLU A 266 35.89 -10.46 3.91
N LYS A 267 36.88 -11.30 3.60
CA LYS A 267 37.17 -12.52 4.35
C LYS A 267 37.32 -12.23 5.84
N GLY A 268 36.66 -13.04 6.67
CA GLY A 268 36.70 -12.90 8.13
C GLY A 268 35.83 -11.78 8.70
N VAL A 269 35.18 -10.97 7.86
CA VAL A 269 34.23 -9.93 8.30
C VAL A 269 32.84 -10.52 8.43
N GLU A 270 32.29 -10.47 9.64
CA GLU A 270 30.90 -10.82 9.89
C GLU A 270 29.97 -9.69 9.44
N LEU A 271 29.04 -10.02 8.53
CA LEU A 271 28.10 -9.05 7.98
C LEU A 271 26.72 -9.26 8.59
N THR A 272 26.13 -8.18 9.12
CA THR A 272 24.73 -8.16 9.57
C THR A 272 23.86 -7.28 8.67
N ARG A 273 22.68 -7.80 8.32
CA ARG A 273 21.68 -7.11 7.49
C ARG A 273 20.29 -7.30 8.06
N THR A 274 19.46 -6.27 7.94
CA THR A 274 18.09 -6.29 8.45
C THR A 274 17.10 -6.47 7.31
N LEU A 275 16.05 -7.24 7.57
CA LEU A 275 14.90 -7.44 6.70
C LEU A 275 13.64 -7.14 7.50
N ARG A 276 12.70 -6.43 6.88
CA ARG A 276 11.39 -6.10 7.47
C ARG A 276 10.33 -7.03 6.90
N LEU A 277 9.63 -7.73 7.78
CA LEU A 277 8.43 -8.49 7.47
C LEU A 277 7.22 -7.71 8.01
N GLU A 278 6.22 -7.49 7.17
CA GLU A 278 4.96 -6.85 7.54
C GLU A 278 3.79 -7.74 7.12
N GLY A 279 2.73 -7.77 7.92
CA GLY A 279 1.49 -8.46 7.56
C GLY A 279 0.34 -8.10 8.51
N PRO A 280 -0.80 -8.80 8.42
CA PRO A 280 -1.95 -8.58 9.29
C PRO A 280 -1.63 -8.75 10.77
N ALA A 281 -2.37 -8.06 11.65
CA ALA A 281 -2.17 -8.09 13.11
C ALA A 281 -2.24 -9.50 13.72
N GLU A 282 -3.09 -10.35 13.17
CA GLU A 282 -3.30 -11.74 13.57
C GLU A 282 -2.26 -12.71 13.01
N MET A 283 -1.40 -12.27 12.09
CA MET A 283 -0.32 -13.09 11.55
C MET A 283 0.76 -13.29 12.62
N ASP A 284 1.37 -14.47 12.62
CA ASP A 284 2.53 -14.78 13.45
C ASP A 284 3.67 -15.34 12.58
N LEU A 285 4.88 -14.96 12.95
CA LEU A 285 6.10 -15.56 12.42
C LEU A 285 6.32 -16.92 13.10
N VAL A 286 6.31 -17.99 12.30
CA VAL A 286 6.55 -19.35 12.79
C VAL A 286 8.04 -19.65 12.83
N GLU A 287 8.75 -19.36 11.74
CA GLU A 287 10.18 -19.63 11.60
C GLU A 287 10.78 -18.71 10.53
N ALA A 288 12.04 -18.32 10.68
CA ALA A 288 12.84 -17.75 9.59
C ALA A 288 14.24 -18.37 9.61
N LYS A 289 14.68 -18.92 8.49
CA LYS A 289 16.01 -19.57 8.38
C LYS A 289 16.61 -19.48 6.98
N CYS A 290 17.93 -19.51 6.92
CA CYS A 290 18.69 -19.72 5.69
C CYS A 290 18.77 -21.22 5.40
N ASP A 291 18.25 -21.67 4.26
CA ASP A 291 18.13 -23.10 3.93
C ASP A 291 19.49 -23.81 3.74
N GLY A 292 20.45 -23.10 3.16
CA GLY A 292 21.84 -23.52 2.95
C GLY A 292 22.78 -23.20 4.11
N GLY A 293 22.28 -22.62 5.20
CA GLY A 293 23.06 -22.28 6.39
C GLY A 293 24.09 -21.17 6.16
N LEU A 294 23.94 -20.35 5.11
CA LEU A 294 24.82 -19.22 4.83
C LEU A 294 24.73 -18.12 5.89
N CYS A 295 23.58 -18.04 6.56
CA CYS A 295 23.30 -17.03 7.58
C CYS A 295 22.57 -17.62 8.79
N THR A 296 22.75 -17.00 9.95
CA THR A 296 21.84 -17.15 11.08
C THR A 296 20.82 -16.01 11.07
N VAL A 297 19.58 -16.32 11.43
CA VAL A 297 18.47 -15.34 11.44
C VAL A 297 17.99 -15.15 12.87
N LYS A 298 17.88 -13.90 13.31
CA LYS A 298 17.27 -13.53 14.60
C LYS A 298 16.07 -12.62 14.36
N ALA A 299 14.91 -13.01 14.86
CA ALA A 299 13.71 -12.18 14.82
C ALA A 299 13.64 -11.27 16.05
N GLY A 300 13.42 -9.97 15.84
CA GLY A 300 13.06 -9.03 16.89
C GLY A 300 11.61 -9.19 17.34
N GLU A 301 11.26 -8.51 18.43
CA GLU A 301 9.88 -8.45 18.91
C GLU A 301 8.99 -7.72 17.88
N PRO A 302 7.78 -8.25 17.59
CA PRO A 302 6.89 -7.60 16.65
C PRO A 302 6.28 -6.32 17.22
N VAL A 303 6.13 -5.31 16.36
CA VAL A 303 5.38 -4.09 16.65
C VAL A 303 4.07 -4.12 15.89
N VAL A 304 2.95 -3.90 16.59
CA VAL A 304 1.63 -3.77 15.96
C VAL A 304 1.24 -2.30 15.94
N GLU A 305 1.04 -1.77 14.74
CA GLU A 305 0.60 -0.40 14.52
C GLU A 305 -0.46 -0.39 13.43
N ARG A 306 -1.62 0.24 13.71
CA ARG A 306 -2.72 0.37 12.75
C ARG A 306 -3.18 -0.94 12.08
N GLY A 307 -3.22 -2.05 12.83
CA GLY A 307 -3.62 -3.36 12.30
C GLY A 307 -2.55 -4.06 11.45
N VAL A 308 -1.34 -3.49 11.37
CA VAL A 308 -0.17 -4.07 10.71
C VAL A 308 0.80 -4.55 11.77
N LYS A 309 1.22 -5.82 11.70
CA LYS A 309 2.27 -6.38 12.53
C LYS A 309 3.57 -6.43 11.75
N ARG A 310 4.63 -5.92 12.38
CA ARG A 310 5.95 -5.75 11.78
C ARG A 310 7.00 -6.49 12.59
N TRP A 311 7.85 -7.27 11.94
CA TRP A 311 9.06 -7.87 12.50
C TRP A 311 10.30 -7.30 11.81
N GLU A 312 11.35 -7.10 12.60
CA GLU A 312 12.71 -6.90 12.09
C GLU A 312 13.50 -8.19 12.23
N LEU A 313 13.95 -8.75 11.10
CA LEU A 313 14.79 -9.94 11.05
C LEU A 313 16.24 -9.52 10.80
N SER A 314 17.14 -9.85 11.71
CA SER A 314 18.58 -9.67 11.55
C SER A 314 19.20 -10.94 10.98
N LEU A 315 19.78 -10.84 9.78
CA LEU A 315 20.56 -11.86 9.13
C LEU A 315 22.04 -11.61 9.39
N THR A 316 22.72 -12.60 9.95
CA THR A 316 24.17 -12.54 10.22
C THR A 316 24.88 -13.62 9.44
N SER A 317 25.87 -13.26 8.62
CA SER A 317 26.57 -14.19 7.72
C SER A 317 27.46 -15.18 8.48
N GLY A 318 27.36 -16.47 8.14
CA GLY A 318 28.13 -17.58 8.73
C GLY A 318 29.25 -18.14 7.84
N VAL A 319 29.80 -17.34 6.92
CA VAL A 319 30.80 -17.80 5.93
C VAL A 319 32.22 -18.01 6.49
N GLY A 320 32.51 -17.47 7.67
CA GLY A 320 33.83 -17.56 8.30
C GLY A 320 34.94 -17.04 7.38
N ASN A 321 35.93 -17.90 7.09
CA ASN A 321 37.10 -17.57 6.27
C ASN A 321 37.00 -18.02 4.80
N ARG A 322 35.83 -18.51 4.36
CA ARG A 322 35.66 -19.03 2.99
C ARG A 322 35.55 -17.88 2.00
N VAL A 323 36.33 -17.93 0.93
CA VAL A 323 36.32 -16.96 -0.17
C VAL A 323 35.49 -17.48 -1.35
N GLY A 324 34.82 -16.59 -2.07
CA GLY A 324 34.03 -16.93 -3.25
C GLY A 324 32.60 -16.40 -3.21
N GLU A 325 31.81 -16.81 -4.20
CA GLU A 325 30.38 -16.51 -4.28
C GLU A 325 29.57 -17.65 -3.64
N PHE A 326 28.68 -17.28 -2.72
CA PHE A 326 27.75 -18.17 -2.06
C PHE A 326 26.32 -17.74 -2.35
N LYS A 327 25.45 -18.73 -2.57
CA LYS A 327 24.01 -18.52 -2.80
C LYS A 327 23.23 -19.25 -1.72
N ASP A 328 22.19 -18.61 -1.22
CA ASP A 328 21.27 -19.20 -0.27
C ASP A 328 19.85 -18.63 -0.46
N THR A 329 18.87 -19.23 0.19
CA THR A 329 17.50 -18.75 0.27
C THR A 329 17.12 -18.62 1.73
N LEU A 330 16.66 -17.43 2.12
CA LEU A 330 15.97 -17.24 3.39
C LEU A 330 14.51 -17.69 3.20
N THR A 331 14.11 -18.72 3.93
CA THR A 331 12.73 -19.17 4.01
C THR A 331 12.09 -18.65 5.30
N ILE A 332 11.01 -17.89 5.15
CA ILE A 332 10.18 -17.33 6.23
C ILE A 332 8.84 -18.06 6.21
N ARG A 333 8.45 -18.65 7.33
CA ARG A 333 7.16 -19.32 7.51
C ARG A 333 6.26 -18.49 8.43
N THR A 334 5.02 -18.28 8.02
CA THR A 334 4.03 -17.51 8.79
C THR A 334 2.72 -18.26 8.92
N THR A 335 1.82 -17.78 9.79
CA THR A 335 0.45 -18.30 9.95
C THR A 335 -0.52 -17.76 8.89
N HIS A 336 -0.05 -16.99 7.90
CA HIS A 336 -0.88 -16.43 6.85
C HIS A 336 -1.57 -17.54 6.03
N LYS A 337 -2.90 -17.51 5.90
CA LYS A 337 -3.69 -18.60 5.30
C LYS A 337 -3.37 -18.86 3.83
N GLU A 338 -3.13 -17.79 3.07
CA GLU A 338 -2.91 -17.88 1.61
C GLU A 338 -1.43 -17.90 1.24
N ARG A 339 -0.56 -17.44 2.14
CA ARG A 339 0.87 -17.23 1.89
C ARG A 339 1.73 -17.69 3.08
N PRO A 340 1.66 -18.97 3.47
CA PRO A 340 2.35 -19.45 4.66
C PRO A 340 3.88 -19.49 4.53
N VAL A 341 4.43 -19.27 3.33
CA VAL A 341 5.87 -19.37 3.05
C VAL A 341 6.32 -18.24 2.11
N ILE A 342 7.34 -17.50 2.52
CA ILE A 342 8.04 -16.50 1.72
C ILE A 342 9.50 -16.91 1.56
N THR A 343 10.05 -16.72 0.37
CA THR A 343 11.45 -17.00 0.05
C THR A 343 12.16 -15.74 -0.42
N VAL A 344 13.32 -15.43 0.18
CA VAL A 344 14.18 -14.30 -0.19
C VAL A 344 15.54 -14.82 -0.63
N PRO A 345 15.93 -14.66 -1.91
CA PRO A 345 17.22 -15.11 -2.39
C PRO A 345 18.35 -14.24 -1.83
N ILE A 346 19.45 -14.89 -1.47
CA ILE A 346 20.66 -14.27 -0.93
C ILE A 346 21.83 -14.66 -1.82
N THR A 347 22.59 -13.67 -2.28
CA THR A 347 23.91 -13.85 -2.88
C THR A 347 24.93 -13.12 -2.03
N LEU A 348 25.97 -13.82 -1.58
CA LEU A 348 27.06 -13.27 -0.79
C LEU A 348 28.37 -13.51 -1.53
N VAL A 349 29.09 -12.44 -1.84
CA VAL A 349 30.44 -12.50 -2.40
C VAL A 349 31.43 -12.16 -1.30
N VAL A 350 32.24 -13.15 -0.92
CA VAL A 350 33.35 -12.95 0.01
C VAL A 350 34.62 -12.75 -0.79
N ARG A 351 35.22 -11.57 -0.70
CA ARG A 351 36.50 -11.27 -1.33
C ARG A 351 37.62 -11.73 -0.40
N GLY A 352 38.56 -12.52 -0.94
CA GLY A 352 39.76 -12.97 -0.23
C GLY A 352 40.74 -11.85 0.06
N ASP A 353 41.97 -12.17 0.45
CA ASP A 353 43.07 -11.22 0.51
C ASP A 353 43.93 -11.25 -0.76
N LEU A 354 44.06 -12.43 -1.38
CA LEU A 354 44.83 -12.62 -2.59
C LEU A 354 44.05 -12.08 -3.81
N GLU A 355 44.81 -11.53 -4.76
CA GLU A 355 44.33 -10.99 -6.03
C GLU A 355 45.19 -11.55 -7.16
N LEU A 356 44.53 -11.96 -8.25
CA LEU A 356 45.14 -12.50 -9.46
C LEU A 356 45.08 -11.44 -10.57
N GLU A 357 46.23 -11.12 -11.13
CA GLU A 357 46.37 -10.12 -12.20
C GLU A 357 47.17 -10.73 -13.38
N PRO A 358 46.53 -11.02 -14.53
CA PRO A 358 45.07 -11.04 -14.75
C PRO A 358 44.38 -12.22 -14.05
N GLY A 359 43.08 -12.09 -13.76
CA GLY A 359 42.28 -13.17 -13.15
C GLY A 359 42.00 -14.38 -14.07
N SER A 360 42.43 -14.32 -15.33
CA SER A 360 42.35 -15.42 -16.29
C SER A 360 43.50 -15.32 -17.29
N ALA A 361 43.96 -16.47 -17.80
CA ALA A 361 44.97 -16.54 -18.85
C ALA A 361 44.27 -16.67 -20.22
N PHE A 362 43.86 -15.54 -20.80
CA PHE A 362 43.21 -15.47 -22.10
C PHE A 362 44.22 -15.09 -23.19
N PHE A 363 44.39 -15.98 -24.18
CA PHE A 363 45.36 -15.79 -25.26
C PHE A 363 44.70 -15.45 -26.61
N GLY A 364 43.37 -15.41 -26.66
CA GLY A 364 42.63 -15.06 -27.88
C GLY A 364 42.85 -16.04 -29.03
N PHE A 365 43.09 -15.51 -30.24
CA PHE A 365 43.36 -16.28 -31.45
C PHE A 365 44.86 -16.43 -31.66
N VAL A 366 45.34 -17.66 -31.58
CA VAL A 366 46.74 -18.04 -31.71
C VAL A 366 46.90 -18.83 -33.00
N LYS A 367 48.00 -18.64 -33.74
CA LYS A 367 48.25 -19.45 -34.95
C LYS A 367 48.78 -20.83 -34.54
N PRO A 368 48.44 -21.91 -35.27
CA PRO A 368 49.04 -23.22 -35.01
C PRO A 368 50.58 -23.18 -35.06
N GLY A 369 51.22 -23.75 -34.04
CA GLY A 369 52.67 -23.78 -33.87
C GLY A 369 53.30 -22.49 -33.32
N ALA A 370 52.51 -21.44 -33.04
CA ALA A 370 53.03 -20.22 -32.43
C ALA A 370 53.34 -20.40 -30.94
N LYS A 371 54.46 -19.85 -30.47
CA LYS A 371 54.79 -19.82 -29.04
C LYS A 371 53.97 -18.73 -28.34
N VAL A 372 53.23 -19.09 -27.31
CA VAL A 372 52.46 -18.14 -26.47
C VAL A 372 52.74 -18.39 -24.99
N GLU A 373 52.94 -17.29 -24.26
CA GLU A 373 53.25 -17.25 -22.83
C GLU A 373 52.54 -16.05 -22.19
N GLY A 374 52.09 -16.20 -20.96
CA GLY A 374 51.43 -15.17 -20.17
C GLY A 374 51.85 -15.27 -18.70
N GLU A 375 51.89 -14.16 -18.00
CA GLU A 375 52.18 -14.12 -16.57
C GLU A 375 50.88 -13.93 -15.78
N ILE A 376 50.69 -14.72 -14.73
CA ILE A 376 49.68 -14.48 -13.70
C ILE A 376 50.40 -14.01 -12.45
N VAL A 377 50.15 -12.77 -12.06
CA VAL A 377 50.69 -12.16 -10.84
C VAL A 377 49.70 -12.37 -9.70
N ILE A 378 50.18 -12.85 -8.55
CA ILE A 378 49.40 -13.00 -7.33
C ILE A 378 49.92 -11.97 -6.32
N ARG A 379 49.03 -11.16 -5.75
CA ARG A 379 49.35 -10.16 -4.72
C ARG A 379 48.41 -10.29 -3.52
N SER A 380 48.88 -9.90 -2.34
CA SER A 380 48.03 -9.70 -1.17
C SER A 380 47.54 -8.24 -1.15
N ARG A 381 46.24 -8.03 -0.97
CA ARG A 381 45.65 -6.68 -0.86
C ARG A 381 45.98 -6.00 0.47
N SER A 382 46.07 -6.78 1.54
CA SER A 382 46.47 -6.30 2.87
C SER A 382 47.98 -6.07 2.99
N GLY A 383 48.78 -6.61 2.05
CA GLY A 383 50.23 -6.61 2.13
C GLY A 383 50.80 -7.69 3.05
N ALA A 384 49.96 -8.62 3.53
CA ALA A 384 50.40 -9.75 4.33
C ALA A 384 51.34 -10.67 3.53
N GLU A 385 52.36 -11.20 4.20
CA GLU A 385 53.26 -12.18 3.60
C GLU A 385 52.52 -13.51 3.36
N PHE A 386 52.75 -14.12 2.19
CA PHE A 386 52.17 -15.40 1.81
C PHE A 386 53.10 -16.21 0.90
N LYS A 387 52.86 -17.52 0.81
CA LYS A 387 53.60 -18.44 -0.04
C LYS A 387 52.69 -19.09 -1.07
N VAL A 388 53.24 -19.27 -2.28
CA VAL A 388 52.62 -20.10 -3.30
C VAL A 388 53.34 -21.45 -3.33
N ASN A 389 52.61 -22.50 -2.96
CA ASN A 389 53.10 -23.86 -2.82
C ASN A 389 53.23 -24.60 -4.16
N GLY A 390 52.57 -24.10 -5.21
CA GLY A 390 52.55 -24.75 -6.52
C GLY A 390 51.46 -24.22 -7.42
N ALA A 391 51.45 -24.71 -8.65
CA ALA A 391 50.48 -24.35 -9.68
C ALA A 391 50.31 -25.53 -10.65
N ALA A 392 49.08 -25.91 -10.97
CA ALA A 392 48.78 -27.05 -11.83
C ALA A 392 47.58 -26.79 -12.75
N ALA A 393 47.67 -27.19 -14.02
CA ALA A 393 46.58 -27.11 -14.98
C ALA A 393 45.86 -28.45 -15.14
N ASP A 394 44.55 -28.41 -15.36
CA ASP A 394 43.71 -29.59 -15.63
C ASP A 394 43.70 -30.00 -17.12
N ASN A 395 44.20 -29.15 -18.01
CA ASN A 395 44.27 -29.39 -19.45
C ASN A 395 45.70 -29.74 -19.89
N ALA A 396 45.87 -30.88 -20.56
CA ALA A 396 47.17 -31.38 -21.01
C ALA A 396 47.90 -30.46 -22.00
N ARG A 397 47.18 -29.58 -22.70
CA ARG A 397 47.76 -28.59 -23.61
C ARG A 397 48.23 -27.32 -22.90
N VAL A 398 47.90 -27.13 -21.62
CA VAL A 398 48.36 -25.98 -20.82
C VAL A 398 49.57 -26.40 -20.00
N ARG A 399 50.62 -25.57 -20.06
CA ARG A 399 51.87 -25.75 -19.30
C ARG A 399 51.99 -24.61 -18.29
N VAL A 400 52.44 -24.96 -17.10
CA VAL A 400 52.50 -24.03 -15.96
C VAL A 400 53.91 -24.09 -15.39
N GLY A 401 54.56 -22.93 -15.27
CA GLY A 401 55.85 -22.77 -14.64
C GLY A 401 55.76 -22.85 -13.11
N TRP A 402 56.89 -23.17 -12.47
CA TRP A 402 56.97 -23.10 -11.01
C TRP A 402 56.75 -21.64 -10.54
N PRO A 403 55.95 -21.39 -9.49
CA PRO A 403 55.74 -20.04 -8.96
C PRO A 403 57.06 -19.37 -8.53
N VAL A 404 57.28 -18.13 -8.95
CA VAL A 404 58.48 -17.35 -8.63
C VAL A 404 58.11 -16.16 -7.76
N ALA A 405 58.76 -16.03 -6.60
CA ALA A 405 58.59 -14.87 -5.73
C ALA A 405 59.23 -13.61 -6.36
N ARG A 406 58.50 -12.49 -6.31
CA ARG A 406 58.97 -11.13 -6.61
C ARG A 406 58.69 -10.25 -5.38
N GLU A 407 59.22 -9.03 -5.33
CA GLU A 407 58.98 -8.12 -4.21
C GLU A 407 57.46 -7.89 -4.02
N GLY A 408 56.91 -8.35 -2.89
CA GLY A 408 55.48 -8.25 -2.55
C GLY A 408 54.51 -9.06 -3.43
N SER A 409 54.99 -9.99 -4.26
CA SER A 409 54.12 -10.75 -5.19
C SER A 409 54.69 -12.11 -5.60
N TRP A 410 53.85 -12.95 -6.20
CA TRP A 410 54.28 -14.19 -6.85
C TRP A 410 53.87 -14.17 -8.31
N VAL A 411 54.67 -14.77 -9.18
CA VAL A 411 54.38 -14.85 -10.61
C VAL A 411 54.37 -16.31 -11.05
N VAL A 412 53.31 -16.69 -11.75
CA VAL A 412 53.15 -18.00 -12.38
C VAL A 412 53.13 -17.80 -13.90
N LEU A 413 54.11 -18.38 -14.59
CA LEU A 413 54.14 -18.36 -16.05
C LEU A 413 53.20 -19.44 -16.59
N VAL A 414 52.33 -19.06 -17.52
CA VAL A 414 51.39 -19.95 -18.20
C VAL A 414 51.72 -19.96 -19.68
N SER A 415 51.86 -21.14 -20.27
CA SER A 415 52.05 -21.32 -21.70
C SER A 415 51.16 -22.46 -22.20
N MET A 416 51.05 -22.63 -23.52
CA MET A 416 50.27 -23.73 -24.08
C MET A 416 50.89 -24.33 -25.32
N ASP A 417 50.54 -25.58 -25.58
CA ASP A 417 50.85 -26.32 -26.79
C ASP A 417 49.85 -25.95 -27.89
N THR A 418 50.35 -25.25 -28.90
CA THR A 418 49.62 -24.77 -30.08
C THR A 418 49.84 -25.64 -31.31
N GLY A 419 50.46 -26.82 -31.18
CA GLY A 419 50.78 -27.69 -32.32
C GLY A 419 49.57 -28.23 -33.09
N VAL A 420 48.38 -28.22 -32.47
CA VAL A 420 47.13 -28.70 -33.07
C VAL A 420 46.08 -27.59 -33.03
N ALA A 421 45.42 -27.31 -34.16
CA ALA A 421 44.33 -26.35 -34.22
C ALA A 421 43.14 -26.80 -33.33
N GLY A 422 42.43 -25.85 -32.74
CA GLY A 422 41.25 -26.11 -31.93
C GLY A 422 41.17 -25.24 -30.67
N VAL A 423 40.04 -25.36 -29.96
CA VAL A 423 39.82 -24.66 -28.69
C VAL A 423 40.65 -25.32 -27.59
N VAL A 424 41.37 -24.51 -26.83
CA VAL A 424 42.02 -24.91 -25.58
C VAL A 424 41.30 -24.18 -24.45
N GLU A 425 40.57 -24.93 -23.65
CA GLU A 425 39.84 -24.44 -22.47
C GLU A 425 40.18 -25.32 -21.26
N GLY A 426 40.44 -24.70 -20.11
CA GLY A 426 40.73 -25.41 -18.87
C GLY A 426 40.90 -24.46 -17.69
N ASN A 427 41.27 -25.01 -16.54
CA ASN A 427 41.58 -24.26 -15.33
C ASN A 427 43.00 -24.56 -14.85
N LEU A 428 43.72 -23.50 -14.54
CA LEU A 428 44.91 -23.51 -13.71
C LEU A 428 44.48 -23.35 -12.24
N THR A 429 44.99 -24.18 -11.34
CA THR A 429 44.84 -23.99 -9.88
C THR A 429 46.18 -23.61 -9.28
N VAL A 430 46.27 -22.41 -8.72
CA VAL A 430 47.41 -21.97 -7.91
C VAL A 430 47.15 -22.37 -6.45
N THR A 431 48.11 -23.04 -5.82
CA THR A 431 48.00 -23.47 -4.42
C THR A 431 48.81 -22.57 -3.49
N THR A 432 48.23 -22.11 -2.39
CA THR A 432 48.86 -21.17 -1.44
C THR A 432 48.80 -21.68 0.00
N ASP A 433 49.50 -21.01 0.92
CA ASP A 433 49.42 -21.23 2.37
C ASP A 433 48.38 -20.35 3.08
N VAL A 434 47.64 -19.53 2.34
CA VAL A 434 46.66 -18.60 2.91
C VAL A 434 45.35 -19.35 3.24
N PRO A 435 44.93 -19.43 4.53
CA PRO A 435 43.75 -20.20 4.91
C PRO A 435 42.48 -19.69 4.23
N GLY A 436 41.67 -20.56 3.61
CA GLY A 436 40.49 -20.19 2.81
C GLY A 436 40.80 -19.72 1.37
N GLU A 437 42.07 -19.61 1.01
CA GLU A 437 42.59 -19.24 -0.32
C GLU A 437 43.69 -20.23 -0.78
N GLU A 438 43.65 -21.45 -0.26
CA GLU A 438 44.64 -22.49 -0.53
C GLU A 438 44.61 -22.95 -1.99
N ARG A 439 43.52 -22.63 -2.72
CA ARG A 439 43.32 -22.95 -4.14
C ARG A 439 42.69 -21.76 -4.84
N LEU A 440 43.45 -21.11 -5.71
CA LEU A 440 43.01 -20.01 -6.54
C LEU A 440 42.84 -20.51 -7.99
N PRO A 441 41.60 -20.62 -8.50
CA PRO A 441 41.37 -21.01 -9.88
C PRO A 441 41.64 -19.83 -10.83
N VAL A 442 42.31 -20.13 -11.94
CA VAL A 442 42.63 -19.21 -13.04
C VAL A 442 42.14 -19.87 -14.32
N PRO A 443 41.02 -19.42 -14.90
CA PRO A 443 40.55 -19.93 -16.19
C PRO A 443 41.57 -19.67 -17.28
N VAL A 444 41.75 -20.64 -18.18
CA VAL A 444 42.67 -20.57 -19.32
C VAL A 444 41.90 -20.81 -20.61
N TYR A 445 42.09 -19.92 -21.59
CA TYR A 445 41.37 -20.00 -22.85
C TYR A 445 42.17 -19.53 -24.06
N ALA A 446 42.07 -20.27 -25.17
CA ALA A 446 42.57 -19.87 -26.49
C ALA A 446 41.83 -20.58 -27.63
N HIS A 447 41.85 -19.94 -28.81
CA HIS A 447 41.56 -20.56 -30.10
C HIS A 447 42.87 -20.69 -30.88
N VAL A 448 43.33 -21.92 -31.09
CA VAL A 448 44.55 -22.23 -31.86
C VAL A 448 44.23 -22.55 -33.31
#